data_AF-A0A382NEZ6-F1
#
_entry.id   AF-A0A382NEZ6-F1
#
_cell.length_a   1.000
_cell.length_b   1.000
_cell.length_c   1.000
_cell.angle_alpha   90.00
_cell.angle_beta   90.00
_cell.angle_gamma   90.00
#
_symmetry.space_group_name_H-M   'P 1'
#
loop_
_entity.id
_entity.type
_entity.pdbx_description
1 polymer ?
#
loop_
_entity_poly.entity_id
_entity_poly.type
_entity_poly.pdbx_seq_one_letter_code
_entity_poly.pdbx_strand_id
1 'polypeptide(L)'
;MTSKQDYKEAFVWIWLPEETKPVVAGRLAPDGDNLLFNYGKSYLERVKGAVPIYEPELPLRPGALPLLDGLSVPGCIRDSSPDAWGRRVIINRRLGYKGDDIDTAQLDELTYLLESGSDRIGALDFQLSPTEYVPRSAKNVTLEELVESAERVEKGVPLTPELDQALFHGSSIGGARPKALIEEDGTKYIAKFSASNDIYSVVKAEYIAMRLAKLAGLDVAPVKLTKAANKDVLLVERFDRVASKEGWKRKSIVSALTLFALDDMMARYASYETLAEIIRHRFNKPKETLRELFSRLTFNVLCGNTDDHARNHAAFWTGHTLALTPAYDICPQGRTGNEASQAMLIAGSNKISQLATCLQTAHN
;
A
#
# COMPACT_ATOMS: atom_id res chain seq x y z
N MET A 1 3.66 -11.29 30.26
CA MET A 1 2.25 -11.70 30.23
C MET A 1 1.48 -10.67 29.42
N THR A 2 1.40 -10.83 28.10
CA THR A 2 0.56 -10.00 27.24
C THR A 2 -0.76 -10.74 27.06
N SER A 3 -1.85 -10.18 27.58
CA SER A 3 -3.18 -10.77 27.34
C SER A 3 -3.44 -10.73 25.83
N LYS A 4 -3.99 -11.81 25.28
CA LYS A 4 -4.64 -11.78 23.96
C LYS A 4 -5.73 -10.70 24.07
N GLN A 5 -5.51 -9.56 23.43
CA GLN A 5 -6.48 -8.47 23.42
C GLN A 5 -7.30 -8.65 22.17
N ASP A 6 -8.45 -9.31 22.31
CA ASP A 6 -9.37 -9.53 21.19
C ASP A 6 -10.13 -8.22 20.95
N TYR A 7 -9.76 -7.50 19.89
CA TYR A 7 -10.43 -6.28 19.49
C TYR A 7 -11.83 -6.60 18.96
N LYS A 8 -12.85 -5.86 19.41
CA LYS A 8 -14.25 -6.07 18.99
C LYS A 8 -14.71 -5.12 17.89
N GLU A 9 -14.05 -3.98 17.77
CA GLU A 9 -14.32 -2.96 16.77
C GLU A 9 -13.10 -2.04 16.62
N ALA A 10 -13.03 -1.36 15.48
CA ALA A 10 -12.16 -0.23 15.24
C ALA A 10 -12.97 0.91 14.62
N PHE A 11 -12.54 2.13 14.89
CA PHE A 11 -13.10 3.32 14.25
C PHE A 11 -12.20 3.75 13.11
N VAL A 12 -12.78 3.89 11.93
CA VAL A 12 -12.08 4.33 10.73
C VAL A 12 -12.05 5.84 10.74
N TRP A 13 -10.85 6.41 10.75
CA TRP A 13 -10.59 7.83 10.66
C TRP A 13 -10.07 8.16 9.26
N ILE A 14 -10.55 9.26 8.68
CA ILE A 14 -10.20 9.68 7.32
C ILE A 14 -9.73 11.14 7.30
N TRP A 15 -8.68 11.42 6.54
CA TRP A 15 -8.33 12.78 6.13
C TRP A 15 -9.13 13.11 4.88
N LEU A 16 -10.05 14.06 4.99
CA LEU A 16 -10.81 14.54 3.86
C LEU A 16 -9.92 15.38 2.92
N PRO A 17 -10.30 15.53 1.64
CA PRO A 17 -9.55 16.35 0.70
C PRO A 17 -9.24 17.74 1.27
N GLU A 18 -8.00 18.18 1.11
CA GLU A 18 -7.48 19.46 1.59
C GLU A 18 -7.42 19.64 3.13
N GLU A 19 -7.83 18.66 3.93
CA GLU A 19 -7.81 18.74 5.40
C GLU A 19 -6.52 18.08 5.97
N THR A 20 -5.96 18.67 7.03
CA THR A 20 -4.77 18.17 7.74
C THR A 20 -5.12 17.36 8.99
N LYS A 21 -6.37 17.45 9.45
CA LYS A 21 -6.90 16.74 10.62
C LYS A 21 -7.88 15.66 10.17
N PRO A 22 -7.78 14.44 10.75
CA PRO A 22 -8.72 13.37 10.41
C PRO A 22 -10.06 13.59 11.09
N VAL A 23 -11.08 12.92 10.56
CA VAL A 23 -12.42 12.82 11.16
C VAL A 23 -12.84 11.36 11.20
N VAL A 24 -13.64 10.97 12.19
CA VAL A 24 -14.21 9.62 12.22
C VAL A 24 -15.21 9.44 11.07
N ALA A 25 -14.98 8.45 10.21
CA ALA A 25 -15.86 8.08 9.11
C ALA A 25 -16.93 7.10 9.56
N GLY A 26 -16.54 6.12 10.39
CA GLY A 26 -17.45 5.06 10.78
C GLY A 26 -16.78 3.99 11.63
N ARG A 27 -17.48 2.88 11.78
CA ARG A 27 -17.07 1.74 12.57
C ARG A 27 -16.83 0.53 11.66
N LEU A 28 -15.73 -0.17 11.92
CA LEU A 28 -15.39 -1.47 11.38
C LEU A 28 -15.54 -2.51 12.50
N ALA A 29 -16.30 -3.58 12.25
CA ALA A 29 -16.53 -4.63 13.25
C ALA A 29 -16.55 -6.02 12.60
N PRO A 30 -16.12 -7.07 13.33
CA PRO A 30 -16.23 -8.45 12.85
C PRO A 30 -17.68 -8.91 12.69
N ASP A 31 -17.92 -9.70 11.65
CA ASP A 31 -19.14 -10.47 11.40
C ASP A 31 -18.75 -11.86 10.87
N GLY A 32 -18.63 -12.83 11.78
CA GLY A 32 -17.97 -14.10 11.48
C GLY A 32 -16.50 -13.88 11.10
N ASP A 33 -16.09 -14.42 9.95
CA ASP A 33 -14.73 -14.25 9.40
C ASP A 33 -14.56 -12.94 8.59
N ASN A 34 -15.62 -12.13 8.50
CA ASN A 34 -15.65 -10.90 7.72
C ASN A 34 -15.49 -9.65 8.59
N LEU A 35 -15.08 -8.53 7.98
CA LEU A 35 -15.13 -7.20 8.57
C LEU A 35 -16.15 -6.34 7.83
N LEU A 36 -17.18 -5.87 8.54
CA LEU A 36 -18.20 -4.99 8.01
C LEU A 36 -17.98 -3.55 8.45
N PHE A 37 -18.18 -2.62 7.52
CA PHE A 37 -18.09 -1.20 7.76
C PHE A 37 -19.48 -0.56 7.83
N ASN A 38 -19.65 0.39 8.76
CA ASN A 38 -20.84 1.22 8.87
C ASN A 38 -20.42 2.68 9.07
N TYR A 39 -20.93 3.58 8.23
CA TYR A 39 -20.69 5.01 8.42
C TYR A 39 -21.33 5.52 9.73
N GLY A 40 -20.63 6.44 10.40
CA GLY A 40 -21.18 7.14 11.55
C GLY A 40 -22.27 8.13 11.12
N LYS A 41 -23.35 8.26 11.89
CA LYS A 41 -24.39 9.27 11.65
C LYS A 41 -23.79 10.68 11.55
N SER A 42 -22.86 11.00 12.45
CA SER A 42 -22.12 12.26 12.45
C SER A 42 -21.29 12.49 11.20
N TYR A 43 -20.85 11.43 10.51
CA TYR A 43 -20.12 11.53 9.25
C TYR A 43 -21.07 11.75 8.07
N LEU A 44 -22.21 11.03 8.03
CA LEU A 44 -23.22 11.20 6.99
C LEU A 44 -23.87 12.58 7.02
N GLU A 45 -24.08 13.15 8.21
CA GLU A 45 -24.75 14.44 8.43
C GLU A 45 -23.78 15.64 8.47
N ARG A 46 -22.54 15.47 7.98
CA ARG A 46 -21.52 16.54 8.03
C ARG A 46 -21.95 17.79 7.26
N VAL A 47 -21.80 18.94 7.90
CA VAL A 47 -22.10 20.27 7.31
C VAL A 47 -21.25 20.56 6.07
N LYS A 48 -19.95 20.22 6.11
CA LYS A 48 -19.03 20.40 4.96
C LYS A 48 -19.18 19.31 3.89
N GLY A 49 -20.16 18.41 4.02
CA GLY A 49 -20.34 17.25 3.16
C GLY A 49 -19.51 16.03 3.62
N ALA A 50 -20.06 14.86 3.33
CA ALA A 50 -19.40 13.57 3.50
C ALA A 50 -18.76 13.14 2.17
N VAL A 51 -17.65 12.41 2.26
CA VAL A 51 -16.98 11.81 1.09
C VAL A 51 -16.97 10.29 1.29
N PRO A 52 -17.45 9.47 0.33
CA PRO A 52 -17.34 8.03 0.46
C PRO A 52 -15.85 7.63 0.51
N ILE A 53 -15.50 6.70 1.40
CA ILE A 53 -14.14 6.13 1.43
C ILE A 53 -13.78 5.60 0.04
N TYR A 54 -14.69 4.84 -0.56
CA TYR A 54 -14.70 4.46 -1.97
C TYR A 54 -16.12 4.05 -2.35
N GLU A 55 -16.76 4.78 -3.25
CA GLU A 55 -18.21 4.69 -3.49
C GLU A 55 -18.71 3.28 -3.93
N PRO A 56 -18.01 2.53 -4.80
CA PRO A 56 -18.49 1.22 -5.23
C PRO A 56 -18.56 0.15 -4.13
N GLU A 57 -17.70 0.26 -3.10
CA GLU A 57 -17.73 -0.67 -1.97
C GLU A 57 -18.53 -0.08 -0.80
N LEU A 58 -18.28 1.19 -0.50
CA LEU A 58 -18.77 1.88 0.70
C LEU A 58 -19.55 3.16 0.31
N PRO A 59 -20.73 3.03 -0.32
CA PRO A 59 -21.56 4.19 -0.65
C PRO A 59 -22.08 4.87 0.62
N LEU A 60 -22.26 6.20 0.57
CA LEU A 60 -22.74 6.99 1.70
C LEU A 60 -24.21 6.68 2.03
N ARG A 61 -24.44 5.66 2.86
CA ARG A 61 -25.76 5.29 3.37
C ARG A 61 -25.67 4.77 4.81
N PRO A 62 -26.75 4.87 5.61
CA PRO A 62 -26.77 4.32 6.96
C PRO A 62 -26.82 2.79 6.93
N GLY A 63 -26.29 2.18 7.99
CA GLY A 63 -26.30 0.73 8.20
C GLY A 63 -25.01 0.06 7.75
N ALA A 64 -24.82 -1.19 8.21
CA ALA A 64 -23.70 -2.01 7.79
C ALA A 64 -23.74 -2.20 6.27
N LEU A 65 -22.62 -1.92 5.61
CA LEU A 65 -22.48 -2.04 4.16
C LEU A 65 -22.07 -3.49 3.84
N PRO A 66 -22.76 -4.15 2.90
CA PRO A 66 -22.42 -5.50 2.51
C PRO A 66 -21.07 -5.51 1.78
N LEU A 67 -20.36 -6.62 1.89
CA LEU A 67 -19.16 -6.88 1.12
C LEU A 67 -19.52 -7.19 -0.33
N LEU A 68 -18.61 -6.85 -1.24
CA LEU A 68 -18.68 -7.36 -2.61
C LEU A 68 -18.31 -8.85 -2.62
N ASP A 69 -18.81 -9.57 -3.63
CA ASP A 69 -18.62 -11.01 -3.75
C ASP A 69 -17.14 -11.40 -3.70
N GLY A 70 -16.81 -12.36 -2.84
CA GLY A 70 -15.45 -12.88 -2.68
C GLY A 70 -14.52 -12.07 -1.77
N LEU A 71 -14.98 -10.95 -1.21
CA LEU A 71 -14.21 -10.17 -0.23
C LEU A 71 -14.59 -10.54 1.21
N SER A 72 -13.59 -10.55 2.10
CA SER A 72 -13.76 -10.68 3.56
C SER A 72 -13.67 -9.33 4.29
N VAL A 73 -13.16 -8.30 3.62
CA VAL A 73 -13.02 -6.91 4.10
C VAL A 73 -13.15 -5.99 2.90
N PRO A 74 -13.70 -4.76 3.01
CA PRO A 74 -13.72 -3.83 1.90
C PRO A 74 -12.29 -3.59 1.37
N GLY A 75 -12.06 -3.72 0.06
CA GLY A 75 -10.74 -3.56 -0.54
C GLY A 75 -10.12 -2.20 -0.23
N CYS A 76 -10.93 -1.13 -0.21
CA CYS A 76 -10.45 0.21 0.15
C CYS A 76 -9.99 0.34 1.61
N ILE A 77 -10.48 -0.50 2.53
CA ILE A 77 -9.97 -0.60 3.90
C ILE A 77 -8.69 -1.43 3.94
N ARG A 78 -8.67 -2.58 3.23
CA ARG A 78 -7.52 -3.48 3.11
C ARG A 78 -6.30 -2.80 2.48
N ASP A 79 -6.50 -1.83 1.59
CA ASP A 79 -5.41 -1.03 1.02
C ASP A 79 -4.62 -0.22 2.08
N SER A 80 -5.21 0.00 3.27
CA SER A 80 -4.57 0.64 4.42
C SER A 80 -4.09 -0.35 5.49
N SER A 81 -4.23 -1.65 5.25
CA SER A 81 -3.70 -2.71 6.11
C SER A 81 -2.20 -2.94 5.89
N PRO A 82 -1.48 -3.40 6.93
CA PRO A 82 -0.12 -3.89 6.73
C PRO A 82 -0.03 -5.10 5.80
N ASP A 83 1.08 -5.14 5.08
CA ASP A 83 1.52 -6.25 4.23
C ASP A 83 2.23 -7.36 5.02
N ALA A 84 2.89 -8.28 4.32
CA ALA A 84 3.66 -9.36 4.95
C ALA A 84 4.78 -8.82 5.86
N TRP A 85 5.48 -7.76 5.47
CA TRP A 85 6.54 -7.16 6.28
C TRP A 85 5.99 -6.52 7.56
N GLY A 86 4.97 -5.67 7.44
CA GLY A 86 4.34 -5.00 8.56
C GLY A 86 3.63 -5.96 9.51
N ARG A 87 2.98 -7.00 8.97
CA ARG A 87 2.42 -8.09 9.78
C ARG A 87 3.51 -8.83 10.54
N ARG A 88 4.65 -9.14 9.91
CA ARG A 88 5.82 -9.75 10.58
C ARG A 88 6.35 -8.87 11.71
N VAL A 89 6.46 -7.56 11.52
CA VAL A 89 6.85 -6.61 12.58
C VAL A 89 5.86 -6.66 13.75
N ILE A 90 4.55 -6.63 13.47
CA ILE A 90 3.50 -6.66 14.50
C ILE A 90 3.52 -7.99 15.28
N ILE A 91 3.66 -9.13 14.59
CA ILE A 91 3.73 -10.44 15.23
C ILE A 91 4.98 -10.55 16.11
N ASN A 92 6.13 -10.14 15.61
CA ASN A 92 7.38 -10.17 16.38
C ASN A 92 7.23 -9.39 17.68
N ARG A 93 6.60 -8.21 17.62
CA ARG A 93 6.33 -7.35 18.78
C ARG A 93 5.31 -7.95 19.75
N ARG A 94 4.16 -8.41 19.24
CA ARG A 94 3.03 -8.85 20.07
C ARG A 94 3.27 -10.20 20.73
N LEU A 95 3.90 -11.10 19.98
CA LEU A 95 3.96 -12.51 20.35
C LEU A 95 5.39 -13.01 20.59
N GLY A 96 6.42 -12.22 20.25
CA GLY A 96 7.81 -12.66 20.36
C GLY A 96 8.16 -13.84 19.44
N TYR A 97 7.31 -14.12 18.44
CA TYR A 97 7.47 -15.24 17.52
C TYR A 97 8.54 -14.99 16.45
N LYS A 98 9.08 -16.10 15.94
CA LYS A 98 10.44 -16.24 15.40
C LYS A 98 10.42 -16.68 13.92
N GLY A 99 11.40 -16.21 13.15
CA GLY A 99 11.83 -16.83 11.88
C GLY A 99 10.96 -16.52 10.67
N ASP A 100 11.31 -17.14 9.54
CA ASP A 100 10.67 -16.92 8.23
C ASP A 100 9.34 -17.67 8.07
N ASP A 101 9.00 -18.58 9.01
CA ASP A 101 7.77 -19.39 9.04
C ASP A 101 6.65 -18.77 9.91
N ILE A 102 6.63 -17.45 10.07
CA ILE A 102 5.58 -16.78 10.83
C ILE A 102 4.26 -16.86 10.06
N ASP A 103 3.33 -17.64 10.60
CA ASP A 103 1.95 -17.68 10.11
C ASP A 103 1.26 -16.34 10.36
N THR A 104 1.09 -15.55 9.29
CA THR A 104 0.40 -14.27 9.35
C THR A 104 -1.11 -14.38 9.62
N ALA A 105 -1.68 -15.59 9.65
CA ALA A 105 -3.07 -15.82 10.07
C ALA A 105 -3.24 -15.88 11.60
N GLN A 106 -2.16 -15.74 12.39
CA GLN A 106 -2.22 -15.82 13.86
C GLN A 106 -2.95 -14.65 14.54
N LEU A 107 -3.02 -13.50 13.88
CA LEU A 107 -3.73 -12.32 14.36
C LEU A 107 -4.88 -12.02 13.39
N ASP A 108 -6.01 -11.60 13.93
CA ASP A 108 -7.12 -11.13 13.11
C ASP A 108 -6.78 -9.79 12.42
N GLU A 109 -7.51 -9.50 11.34
CA GLU A 109 -7.28 -8.30 10.52
C GLU A 109 -7.46 -7.01 11.35
N LEU A 110 -8.38 -7.00 12.32
CA LEU A 110 -8.64 -5.84 13.17
C LEU A 110 -7.44 -5.52 14.07
N THR A 111 -6.78 -6.55 14.59
CA THR A 111 -5.54 -6.46 15.35
C THR A 111 -4.45 -5.84 14.49
N TYR A 112 -4.28 -6.29 13.25
CA TYR A 112 -3.30 -5.68 12.35
C TYR A 112 -3.58 -4.21 12.10
N LEU A 113 -4.84 -3.82 11.90
CA LEU A 113 -5.23 -2.42 11.72
C LEU A 113 -4.94 -1.57 12.97
N LEU A 114 -5.24 -2.06 14.16
CA LEU A 114 -5.07 -1.30 15.41
C LEU A 114 -3.62 -1.28 15.91
N GLU A 115 -2.83 -2.30 15.59
CA GLU A 115 -1.43 -2.44 16.04
C GLU A 115 -0.39 -1.87 15.09
N SER A 116 -0.79 -1.45 13.89
CA SER A 116 0.09 -0.78 12.94
C SER A 116 0.14 0.74 13.15
N GLY A 117 1.17 1.37 12.57
CA GLY A 117 1.35 2.82 12.61
C GLY A 117 0.27 3.64 11.93
N SER A 118 0.09 4.88 12.39
CA SER A 118 -0.94 5.81 11.93
C SER A 118 -0.62 6.54 10.62
N ASP A 119 0.62 6.46 10.12
CA ASP A 119 1.05 7.13 8.87
C ASP A 119 0.95 6.22 7.63
N ARG A 120 -0.17 5.50 7.51
CA ARG A 120 -0.47 4.49 6.48
C ARG A 120 -0.45 5.04 5.05
N ILE A 121 -0.40 4.15 4.05
CA ILE A 121 -0.67 4.55 2.66
C ILE A 121 -2.09 5.11 2.54
N GLY A 122 -2.24 6.17 1.76
CA GLY A 122 -3.53 6.83 1.56
C GLY A 122 -3.92 7.72 2.74
N ALA A 123 -5.23 7.83 2.95
CA ALA A 123 -5.84 8.81 3.85
C ALA A 123 -6.65 8.19 5.00
N LEU A 124 -6.45 6.90 5.30
CA LEU A 124 -7.15 6.23 6.40
C LEU A 124 -6.22 5.97 7.58
N ASP A 125 -6.82 5.87 8.76
CA ASP A 125 -6.23 5.28 9.97
C ASP A 125 -7.31 4.64 10.83
N PHE A 126 -6.92 3.80 11.78
CA PHE A 126 -7.82 3.00 12.62
C PHE A 126 -7.53 3.25 14.09
N GLN A 127 -8.56 3.50 14.88
CA GLN A 127 -8.44 3.90 16.29
C GLN A 127 -9.42 3.10 17.16
N LEU A 128 -9.11 3.03 18.46
CA LEU A 128 -10.00 2.44 19.46
C LEU A 128 -11.15 3.36 19.88
N SER A 129 -11.02 4.66 19.60
CA SER A 129 -12.01 5.68 19.99
C SER A 129 -12.65 6.33 18.76
N PRO A 130 -13.98 6.57 18.79
CA PRO A 130 -14.66 7.36 17.78
C PRO A 130 -14.52 8.88 18.00
N THR A 131 -14.06 9.31 19.18
CA THR A 131 -14.03 10.73 19.57
C THR A 131 -12.64 11.29 19.75
N GLU A 132 -11.66 10.43 20.07
CA GLU A 132 -10.28 10.82 20.32
C GLU A 132 -9.37 10.18 19.28
N TYR A 133 -8.63 11.01 18.56
CA TYR A 133 -7.59 10.57 17.64
C TYR A 133 -6.23 10.62 18.32
N VAL A 134 -5.65 9.45 18.61
CA VAL A 134 -4.30 9.34 19.19
C VAL A 134 -3.35 8.80 18.12
N PRO A 135 -2.49 9.65 17.52
CA PRO A 135 -1.57 9.20 16.49
C PRO A 135 -0.58 8.20 17.08
N ARG A 136 -0.50 7.02 16.46
CA ARG A 136 0.61 6.11 16.67
C ARG A 136 1.68 6.46 15.64
N SER A 137 2.56 7.37 16.02
CA SER A 137 3.76 7.72 15.26
C SER A 137 4.94 7.56 16.19
N ALA A 138 5.99 6.88 15.75
CA ALA A 138 7.23 6.88 16.52
C ALA A 138 7.99 8.20 16.29
N LYS A 139 8.91 8.50 17.21
CA LYS A 139 9.77 9.69 17.15
C LYS A 139 10.76 9.53 15.98
N ASN A 140 11.31 10.65 15.49
CA ASN A 140 12.35 10.65 14.45
C ASN A 140 13.46 9.64 14.78
N VAL A 141 13.47 8.52 14.06
CA VAL A 141 14.49 7.48 14.15
C VAL A 141 15.47 7.68 13.00
N THR A 142 16.76 7.49 13.28
CA THR A 142 17.79 7.60 12.25
C THR A 142 17.71 6.45 11.25
N LEU A 143 18.22 6.65 10.03
CA LEU A 143 18.27 5.56 9.03
C LEU A 143 19.12 4.38 9.51
N GLU A 144 20.18 4.66 10.26
CA GLU A 144 21.06 3.65 10.86
C GLU A 144 20.30 2.73 11.83
N GLU A 145 19.52 3.31 12.74
CA GLU A 145 18.68 2.54 13.68
C GLU A 145 17.62 1.72 12.94
N LEU A 146 17.01 2.27 11.88
CA LEU A 146 16.03 1.54 11.07
C LEU A 146 16.64 0.34 10.34
N VAL A 147 17.87 0.49 9.83
CA VAL A 147 18.61 -0.61 9.19
C VAL A 147 18.93 -1.70 10.22
N GLU A 148 19.44 -1.33 11.40
CA GLU A 148 19.73 -2.31 12.46
C GLU A 148 18.46 -3.04 12.92
N SER A 149 17.38 -2.30 13.11
CA SER A 149 16.06 -2.83 13.44
C SER A 149 15.57 -3.83 12.38
N ALA A 150 15.61 -3.47 11.10
CA ALA A 150 15.19 -4.32 10.00
C ALA A 150 15.97 -5.66 10.00
N GLU A 151 17.29 -5.61 10.18
CA GLU A 151 18.11 -6.82 10.27
C GLU A 151 17.74 -7.71 11.45
N ARG A 152 17.40 -7.13 12.61
CA ARG A 152 17.00 -7.91 13.78
C ARG A 152 15.69 -8.64 13.53
N VAL A 153 14.70 -7.98 12.90
CA VAL A 153 13.45 -8.64 12.51
C VAL A 153 13.69 -9.75 11.50
N GLU A 154 14.54 -9.53 10.50
CA GLU A 154 14.93 -10.58 9.54
C GLU A 154 15.57 -11.78 10.25
N LYS A 155 16.44 -11.53 11.23
CA LYS A 155 17.10 -12.59 12.04
C LYS A 155 16.19 -13.18 13.13
N GLY A 156 14.96 -12.69 13.28
CA GLY A 156 14.05 -13.10 14.35
C GLY A 156 14.54 -12.76 15.76
N VAL A 157 15.42 -11.77 15.89
CA VAL A 157 15.98 -11.29 17.15
C VAL A 157 15.01 -10.28 17.79
N PRO A 158 14.70 -10.39 19.09
CA PRO A 158 13.86 -9.41 19.78
C PRO A 158 14.42 -8.00 19.64
N LEU A 159 13.53 -7.06 19.32
CA LEU A 159 13.86 -5.64 19.27
C LEU A 159 13.94 -5.10 20.70
N THR A 160 14.89 -4.18 20.94
CA THR A 160 14.82 -3.34 22.15
C THR A 160 13.62 -2.40 22.02
N PRO A 161 13.07 -1.85 23.12
CA PRO A 161 11.94 -0.91 23.06
C PRO A 161 12.17 0.27 22.09
N GLU A 162 13.41 0.72 21.95
CA GLU A 162 13.81 1.81 21.06
C GLU A 162 13.77 1.36 19.58
N LEU A 163 14.28 0.17 19.27
CA LEU A 163 14.28 -0.42 17.94
C LEU A 163 12.89 -0.95 17.51
N ASP A 164 12.04 -1.28 18.48
CA ASP A 164 10.61 -1.60 18.28
C ASP A 164 9.84 -0.35 17.82
N GLN A 165 10.08 0.80 18.47
CA GLN A 165 9.51 2.07 18.02
C GLN A 165 10.02 2.46 16.62
N ALA A 166 11.28 2.18 16.29
CA ALA A 166 11.83 2.42 14.96
C ALA A 166 11.04 1.72 13.86
N LEU A 167 10.78 0.42 13.98
CA LEU A 167 10.07 -0.37 12.96
C LEU A 167 8.57 -0.16 12.92
N PHE A 168 8.00 0.42 13.98
CA PHE A 168 6.61 0.84 13.98
C PHE A 168 6.27 1.79 12.82
N HIS A 169 7.26 2.53 12.31
CA HIS A 169 7.14 3.34 11.10
C HIS A 169 6.87 2.51 9.83
N GLY A 170 7.37 1.28 9.74
CA GLY A 170 7.25 0.42 8.57
C GLY A 170 6.02 -0.50 8.58
N SER A 171 5.37 -0.64 9.74
CA SER A 171 4.32 -1.64 9.95
C SER A 171 2.97 -1.29 9.32
N SER A 172 2.90 -0.30 8.43
CA SER A 172 1.63 0.18 7.83
C SER A 172 1.66 0.35 6.31
N ILE A 173 2.72 -0.13 5.65
CA ILE A 173 2.94 -0.02 4.21
C ILE A 173 2.80 -1.41 3.55
N GLY A 174 2.48 -1.43 2.24
CA GLY A 174 2.35 -2.58 1.32
C GLY A 174 3.67 -3.27 0.88
N GLY A 175 3.70 -4.58 0.54
CA GLY A 175 4.89 -5.38 0.10
C GLY A 175 5.43 -6.55 0.99
N ALA A 176 6.60 -7.09 0.67
CA ALA A 176 7.18 -8.25 1.41
C ALA A 176 8.57 -7.99 2.01
N ARG A 177 9.20 -6.88 1.62
CA ARG A 177 10.59 -6.57 1.90
C ARG A 177 10.76 -5.53 3.00
N PRO A 178 11.90 -5.51 3.71
CA PRO A 178 12.14 -4.55 4.77
C PRO A 178 11.98 -3.09 4.32
N LYS A 179 11.13 -2.35 5.03
CA LYS A 179 10.86 -0.94 4.77
C LYS A 179 10.41 -0.17 6.01
N ALA A 180 10.56 1.15 5.96
CA ALA A 180 10.12 2.09 6.99
C ALA A 180 9.64 3.42 6.40
N LEU A 181 8.81 4.14 7.15
CA LEU A 181 8.46 5.52 6.86
C LEU A 181 9.47 6.47 7.51
N ILE A 182 9.93 7.47 6.75
CA ILE A 182 10.80 8.53 7.27
C ILE A 182 10.34 9.90 6.78
N GLU A 183 10.76 10.94 7.49
CA GLU A 183 10.64 12.33 7.06
C GLU A 183 12.01 12.99 7.09
N GLU A 184 12.44 13.56 5.96
CA GLU A 184 13.72 14.25 5.80
C GLU A 184 13.49 15.53 4.99
N ASP A 185 14.00 16.66 5.48
CA ASP A 185 13.88 17.98 4.85
C ASP A 185 12.45 18.36 4.42
N GLY A 186 11.47 18.08 5.30
CA GLY A 186 10.05 18.37 5.04
C GLY A 186 9.44 17.51 3.94
N THR A 187 10.07 16.39 3.58
CA THR A 187 9.57 15.42 2.60
C THR A 187 9.40 14.06 3.26
N LYS A 188 8.27 13.39 3.00
CA LYS A 188 8.02 12.04 3.50
C LYS A 188 8.44 10.99 2.49
N TYR A 189 9.11 9.95 2.96
CA TYR A 189 9.60 8.85 2.13
C TYR A 189 9.17 7.50 2.68
N ILE A 190 9.12 6.53 1.78
CA ILE A 190 9.24 5.11 2.09
C ILE A 190 10.71 4.74 1.88
N ALA A 191 11.41 4.41 2.95
CA ALA A 191 12.76 3.86 2.92
C ALA A 191 12.68 2.34 2.72
N LYS A 192 13.31 1.83 1.67
CA LYS A 192 13.43 0.39 1.36
C LYS A 192 14.85 -0.07 1.63
N PHE A 193 14.99 -1.19 2.34
CA PHE A 193 16.28 -1.75 2.73
C PHE A 193 16.56 -3.06 1.98
N SER A 194 17.85 -3.35 1.79
CA SER A 194 18.27 -4.67 1.29
C SER A 194 17.87 -5.76 2.27
N ALA A 195 17.45 -6.89 1.72
CA ALA A 195 17.16 -8.09 2.49
C ALA A 195 18.44 -8.91 2.66
N SER A 196 18.56 -9.63 3.77
CA SER A 196 19.74 -10.47 4.04
C SER A 196 19.97 -11.59 3.01
N ASN A 197 18.93 -12.02 2.29
CA ASN A 197 18.97 -13.06 1.26
C ASN A 197 19.11 -12.52 -0.18
N ASP A 198 19.40 -11.23 -0.34
CA ASP A 198 19.63 -10.61 -1.64
C ASP A 198 20.88 -11.19 -2.34
N ILE A 199 20.68 -11.79 -3.51
CA ILE A 199 21.77 -12.26 -4.38
C ILE A 199 22.37 -11.16 -5.28
N TYR A 200 21.70 -10.01 -5.37
CA TYR A 200 22.17 -8.78 -6.00
C TYR A 200 21.52 -7.58 -5.29
N SER A 201 22.01 -6.36 -5.54
CA SER A 201 21.45 -5.17 -4.89
C SER A 201 20.08 -4.79 -5.48
N VAL A 202 19.00 -5.34 -4.90
CA VAL A 202 17.62 -5.09 -5.34
C VAL A 202 17.23 -3.62 -5.16
N VAL A 203 17.65 -3.01 -4.05
CA VAL A 203 17.48 -1.57 -3.78
C VAL A 203 18.07 -0.71 -4.91
N LYS A 204 19.28 -1.04 -5.40
CA LYS A 204 19.89 -0.34 -6.52
C LYS A 204 19.18 -0.63 -7.84
N ALA A 205 18.76 -1.87 -8.07
CA ALA A 205 18.03 -2.24 -9.27
C ALA A 205 16.71 -1.47 -9.39
N GLU A 206 15.94 -1.38 -8.31
CA GLU A 206 14.71 -0.57 -8.25
C GLU A 206 15.02 0.92 -8.45
N TYR A 207 16.04 1.47 -7.78
CA TYR A 207 16.47 2.85 -8.00
C TYR A 207 16.77 3.14 -9.48
N ILE A 208 17.58 2.28 -10.12
CA ILE A 208 17.96 2.43 -11.53
C ILE A 208 16.73 2.33 -12.42
N ALA A 209 15.85 1.36 -12.20
CA ALA A 209 14.66 1.17 -13.02
C ALA A 209 13.66 2.32 -12.88
N MET A 210 13.43 2.83 -11.67
CA MET A 210 12.59 4.00 -11.42
C MET A 210 13.17 5.27 -12.07
N ARG A 211 14.49 5.47 -12.00
CA ARG A 211 15.18 6.57 -12.69
C ARG A 211 15.11 6.44 -14.20
N LEU A 212 15.28 5.24 -14.75
CA LEU A 212 15.19 4.97 -16.18
C LEU A 212 13.77 5.16 -16.69
N ALA A 213 12.76 4.73 -15.93
CA ALA A 213 11.34 4.96 -16.22
C ALA A 213 11.05 6.46 -16.33
N LYS A 214 11.56 7.27 -15.39
CA LYS A 214 11.44 8.73 -15.44
C LYS A 214 12.12 9.33 -16.68
N LEU A 215 13.31 8.86 -17.04
CA LEU A 215 14.03 9.30 -18.25
C LEU A 215 13.31 8.87 -19.54
N ALA A 216 12.58 7.76 -19.51
CA ALA A 216 11.72 7.29 -20.60
C ALA A 216 10.40 8.07 -20.71
N GLY A 217 10.15 9.03 -19.81
CA GLY A 217 8.96 9.90 -19.84
C GLY A 217 7.76 9.40 -19.04
N LEU A 218 7.90 8.30 -18.28
CA LEU A 218 6.84 7.82 -17.40
C LEU A 218 6.62 8.77 -16.21
N ASP A 219 5.38 8.82 -15.72
CA ASP A 219 5.07 9.47 -14.46
C ASP A 219 5.39 8.52 -13.30
N VAL A 220 6.47 8.80 -12.56
CA VAL A 220 7.08 7.90 -11.59
C VAL A 220 7.35 8.67 -10.29
N ALA A 221 7.14 8.02 -9.14
CA ALA A 221 7.49 8.58 -7.84
C ALA A 221 8.98 8.96 -7.80
N PRO A 222 9.34 10.17 -7.32
CA PRO A 222 10.74 10.54 -7.16
C PRO A 222 11.49 9.57 -6.24
N VAL A 223 12.72 9.24 -6.64
CA VAL A 223 13.58 8.31 -5.88
C VAL A 223 14.97 8.89 -5.63
N LYS A 224 15.51 8.60 -4.44
CA LYS A 224 16.90 8.88 -4.06
C LYS A 224 17.56 7.60 -3.57
N LEU A 225 18.84 7.45 -3.85
CA LEU A 225 19.68 6.39 -3.27
C LEU A 225 20.60 7.04 -2.24
N THR A 226 20.55 6.55 -1.00
CA THR A 226 21.42 6.98 0.09
C THR A 226 22.12 5.79 0.72
N LYS A 227 22.96 6.04 1.72
CA LYS A 227 23.60 5.00 2.53
C LYS A 227 23.36 5.24 4.00
N ALA A 228 23.13 4.16 4.73
CA ALA A 228 23.06 4.15 6.18
C ALA A 228 23.69 2.85 6.69
N ALA A 229 24.50 2.94 7.75
CA ALA A 229 25.26 1.80 8.28
C ALA A 229 26.03 1.00 7.19
N ASN A 230 26.63 1.70 6.22
CA ASN A 230 27.31 1.14 5.04
C ASN A 230 26.43 0.30 4.08
N LYS A 231 25.11 0.34 4.22
CA LYS A 231 24.15 -0.30 3.30
C LYS A 231 23.45 0.72 2.43
N ASP A 232 23.11 0.32 1.21
CA ASP A 232 22.31 1.14 0.30
C ASP A 232 20.85 1.15 0.76
N VAL A 233 20.23 2.33 0.74
CA VAL A 233 18.82 2.55 1.09
C VAL A 233 18.16 3.33 -0.05
N LEU A 234 17.02 2.83 -0.54
CA LEU A 234 16.21 3.52 -1.54
C LEU A 234 15.14 4.33 -0.81
N LEU A 235 15.13 5.63 -1.04
CA LEU A 235 14.07 6.52 -0.59
C LEU A 235 13.10 6.78 -1.74
N VAL A 236 11.84 6.40 -1.57
CA VAL A 236 10.76 6.69 -2.51
C VAL A 236 9.89 7.80 -1.92
N GLU A 237 9.80 8.93 -2.60
CA GLU A 237 8.98 10.06 -2.14
C GLU A 237 7.49 9.71 -2.17
N ARG A 238 6.79 10.04 -1.08
CA ARG A 238 5.36 9.76 -0.92
C ARG A 238 4.51 10.76 -1.70
N PHE A 239 3.95 10.33 -2.82
CA PHE A 239 3.02 11.11 -3.63
C PHE A 239 1.62 11.29 -3.00
N ASP A 240 1.33 10.58 -1.91
CA ASP A 240 0.07 10.61 -1.17
C ASP A 240 0.09 11.55 0.05
N ARG A 241 1.19 12.30 0.20
CA ARG A 241 1.41 13.30 1.25
C ARG A 241 1.65 14.66 0.60
N VAL A 242 0.97 15.70 1.10
CA VAL A 242 1.16 17.08 0.64
C VAL A 242 1.40 17.97 1.85
N ALA A 243 2.59 18.58 1.92
CA ALA A 243 2.94 19.49 2.99
C ALA A 243 2.09 20.77 2.93
N SER A 244 1.72 21.29 4.09
CA SER A 244 1.02 22.57 4.25
C SER A 244 1.50 23.27 5.52
N LYS A 245 1.15 24.55 5.68
CA LYS A 245 1.49 25.32 6.89
C LYS A 245 0.90 24.71 8.17
N GLU A 246 -0.20 23.96 8.06
CA GLU A 246 -0.93 23.37 9.19
C GLU A 246 -0.60 21.88 9.41
N GLY A 247 0.38 21.34 8.68
CA GLY A 247 0.77 19.94 8.71
C GLY A 247 0.55 19.25 7.36
N TRP A 248 0.34 17.93 7.39
CA TRP A 248 0.28 17.10 6.20
C TRP A 248 -1.16 16.82 5.77
N LYS A 249 -1.49 17.21 4.53
CA LYS A 249 -2.69 16.71 3.84
C LYS A 249 -2.39 15.31 3.31
N ARG A 250 -3.41 14.44 3.28
CA ARG A 250 -3.30 13.08 2.76
C ARG A 250 -4.23 12.88 1.57
N LYS A 251 -3.76 12.21 0.53
CA LYS A 251 -4.60 11.85 -0.62
C LYS A 251 -5.14 10.44 -0.43
N SER A 252 -6.44 10.25 -0.61
CA SER A 252 -7.03 8.91 -0.64
C SER A 252 -6.54 8.15 -1.86
N ILE A 253 -6.25 6.86 -1.68
CA ILE A 253 -5.75 5.97 -2.72
C ILE A 253 -6.55 4.67 -2.66
N VAL A 254 -6.83 4.10 -3.83
CA VAL A 254 -7.31 2.73 -3.99
C VAL A 254 -6.39 1.99 -4.96
N SER A 255 -6.03 0.75 -4.62
CA SER A 255 -5.20 -0.10 -5.47
C SER A 255 -6.01 -0.67 -6.63
N ALA A 256 -5.36 -1.12 -7.71
CA ALA A 256 -6.08 -1.79 -8.79
C ALA A 256 -6.75 -3.10 -8.32
N LEU A 257 -6.21 -3.76 -7.29
CA LEU A 257 -6.85 -4.93 -6.68
C LEU A 257 -8.25 -4.58 -6.12
N THR A 258 -8.37 -3.42 -5.47
CA THR A 258 -9.65 -2.84 -5.02
C THR A 258 -10.52 -2.40 -6.20
N LEU A 259 -9.93 -1.81 -7.25
CA LEU A 259 -10.68 -1.46 -8.46
C LEU A 259 -11.31 -2.68 -9.14
N PHE A 260 -10.64 -3.84 -9.07
CA PHE A 260 -11.14 -5.11 -9.61
C PHE A 260 -12.15 -5.83 -8.69
N ALA A 261 -12.37 -5.33 -7.47
CA ALA A 261 -13.12 -6.03 -6.43
C ALA A 261 -12.58 -7.45 -6.16
N LEU A 262 -11.25 -7.61 -6.17
CA LEU A 262 -10.59 -8.89 -5.92
C LEU A 262 -9.97 -8.94 -4.53
N ASP A 263 -9.88 -10.15 -3.99
CA ASP A 263 -9.03 -10.46 -2.85
C ASP A 263 -7.62 -10.91 -3.26
N ASP A 264 -6.67 -10.90 -2.32
CA ASP A 264 -5.28 -11.30 -2.57
C ASP A 264 -5.20 -12.73 -3.13
N MET A 265 -6.06 -13.66 -2.66
CA MET A 265 -6.13 -15.03 -3.20
C MET A 265 -6.66 -15.10 -4.65
N MET A 266 -7.31 -14.04 -5.11
CA MET A 266 -7.91 -13.90 -6.44
C MET A 266 -7.04 -13.06 -7.40
N ALA A 267 -5.89 -12.54 -6.94
CA ALA A 267 -5.03 -11.64 -7.70
C ALA A 267 -4.58 -12.19 -9.07
N ARG A 268 -4.59 -13.53 -9.25
CA ARG A 268 -4.32 -14.19 -10.54
C ARG A 268 -5.29 -13.81 -11.68
N TYR A 269 -6.45 -13.26 -11.35
CA TYR A 269 -7.45 -12.81 -12.32
C TYR A 269 -7.28 -11.33 -12.71
N ALA A 270 -6.35 -10.61 -12.08
CA ALA A 270 -6.04 -9.24 -12.44
C ALA A 270 -5.45 -9.16 -13.86
N SER A 271 -5.98 -8.23 -14.67
CA SER A 271 -5.54 -8.04 -16.05
C SER A 271 -5.40 -6.55 -16.39
N TYR A 272 -4.50 -6.24 -17.32
CA TYR A 272 -4.39 -4.89 -17.87
C TYR A 272 -5.63 -4.52 -18.70
N GLU A 273 -6.30 -5.49 -19.33
CA GLU A 273 -7.53 -5.27 -20.12
C GLU A 273 -8.68 -4.78 -19.22
N THR A 274 -8.90 -5.45 -18.09
CA THR A 274 -9.88 -5.03 -17.08
C THR A 274 -9.52 -3.67 -16.49
N LEU A 275 -8.23 -3.41 -16.22
CA LEU A 275 -7.81 -2.10 -15.71
C LEU A 275 -8.07 -1.00 -16.74
N ALA A 276 -7.78 -1.27 -18.01
CA ALA A 276 -8.02 -0.35 -19.11
C ALA A 276 -9.52 -0.05 -19.25
N GLU A 277 -10.40 -1.03 -19.10
CA GLU A 277 -11.85 -0.83 -19.08
C GLU A 277 -12.29 0.08 -17.92
N ILE A 278 -11.81 -0.20 -16.71
CA ILE A 278 -12.10 0.65 -15.55
C ILE A 278 -11.61 2.09 -15.78
N ILE A 279 -10.43 2.26 -16.36
CA ILE A 279 -9.89 3.58 -16.73
C ILE A 279 -10.82 4.30 -17.70
N ARG A 280 -11.29 3.65 -18.78
CA ARG A 280 -12.20 4.26 -19.76
C ARG A 280 -13.48 4.79 -19.11
N HIS A 281 -14.02 4.08 -18.14
CA HIS A 281 -15.33 4.42 -17.55
C HIS A 281 -15.24 5.37 -16.35
N ARG A 282 -14.15 5.35 -15.58
CA ARG A 282 -14.15 5.93 -14.22
C ARG A 282 -13.03 6.93 -13.94
N PHE A 283 -12.03 7.06 -14.83
CA PHE A 283 -10.92 7.98 -14.65
C PHE A 283 -11.18 9.33 -15.33
N ASN A 284 -10.61 10.40 -14.77
CA ASN A 284 -10.83 11.77 -15.26
C ASN A 284 -10.17 12.08 -16.61
N LYS A 285 -9.11 11.37 -16.98
CA LYS A 285 -8.30 11.57 -18.20
C LYS A 285 -7.99 10.23 -18.87
N PRO A 286 -9.01 9.49 -19.33
CA PRO A 286 -8.86 8.09 -19.70
C PRO A 286 -7.85 7.88 -20.84
N LYS A 287 -7.80 8.76 -21.84
CA LYS A 287 -6.88 8.62 -22.98
C LYS A 287 -5.41 8.74 -22.55
N GLU A 288 -5.10 9.75 -21.75
CA GLU A 288 -3.76 9.98 -21.21
C GLU A 288 -3.38 8.87 -20.24
N THR A 289 -4.30 8.46 -19.37
CA THR A 289 -4.09 7.37 -18.41
C THR A 289 -3.85 6.03 -19.10
N LEU A 290 -4.58 5.70 -20.16
CA LEU A 290 -4.35 4.47 -20.94
C LEU A 290 -2.99 4.47 -21.63
N ARG A 291 -2.57 5.61 -22.20
CA ARG A 291 -1.23 5.75 -22.77
C ARG A 291 -0.15 5.51 -21.71
N GLU A 292 -0.30 6.10 -20.54
CA GLU A 292 0.61 5.91 -19.41
C GLU A 292 0.63 4.44 -18.96
N LEU A 293 -0.52 3.80 -18.76
CA LEU A 293 -0.61 2.40 -18.36
C LEU A 293 0.07 1.47 -19.37
N PHE A 294 -0.20 1.65 -20.67
CA PHE A 294 0.43 0.86 -21.72
C PHE A 294 1.96 1.07 -21.77
N SER A 295 2.40 2.30 -21.51
CA SER A 295 3.83 2.64 -21.43
C SER A 295 4.49 1.97 -20.21
N ARG A 296 3.81 1.92 -19.06
CA ARG A 296 4.28 1.19 -17.85
C ARG A 296 4.40 -0.31 -18.10
N LEU A 297 3.37 -0.94 -18.69
CA LEU A 297 3.40 -2.35 -19.08
C LEU A 297 4.59 -2.64 -20.01
N THR A 298 4.74 -1.86 -21.06
CA THR A 298 5.83 -2.02 -22.04
C THR A 298 7.20 -1.86 -21.37
N PHE A 299 7.33 -0.86 -20.49
CA PHE A 299 8.56 -0.64 -19.72
C PHE A 299 8.87 -1.80 -18.78
N ASN A 300 7.87 -2.33 -18.07
CA ASN A 300 8.04 -3.48 -17.18
C ASN A 300 8.54 -4.71 -17.94
N VAL A 301 8.01 -4.96 -19.14
CA VAL A 301 8.52 -6.01 -20.04
C VAL A 301 9.98 -5.77 -20.42
N LEU A 302 10.34 -4.54 -20.78
CA LEU A 302 11.69 -4.20 -21.25
C LEU A 302 12.75 -4.25 -20.15
N CYS A 303 12.41 -3.79 -18.94
CA CYS A 303 13.33 -3.77 -17.81
C CYS A 303 13.36 -5.09 -17.03
N GLY A 304 12.51 -6.07 -17.39
CA GLY A 304 12.42 -7.36 -16.71
C GLY A 304 11.74 -7.27 -15.34
N ASN A 305 10.86 -6.29 -15.12
CA ASN A 305 9.98 -6.26 -13.97
C ASN A 305 8.82 -7.23 -14.21
N THR A 306 8.83 -8.38 -13.53
CA THR A 306 7.77 -9.40 -13.60
C THR A 306 6.85 -9.37 -12.40
N ASP A 307 7.15 -8.54 -11.40
CA ASP A 307 6.40 -8.43 -10.14
C ASP A 307 5.34 -7.31 -10.20
N ASP A 308 4.91 -6.92 -11.41
CA ASP A 308 3.91 -5.86 -11.62
C ASP A 308 2.48 -6.35 -11.36
N HIS A 309 2.18 -6.65 -10.10
CA HIS A 309 0.87 -7.14 -9.66
C HIS A 309 -0.13 -5.99 -9.41
N ALA A 310 -1.41 -6.32 -9.23
CA ALA A 310 -2.49 -5.33 -9.09
C ALA A 310 -2.28 -4.27 -7.98
N ARG A 311 -1.54 -4.58 -6.91
CA ARG A 311 -1.22 -3.60 -5.84
C ARG A 311 -0.10 -2.60 -6.20
N ASN A 312 0.62 -2.81 -7.31
CA ASN A 312 1.63 -1.87 -7.84
C ASN A 312 1.01 -0.82 -8.78
N HIS A 313 -0.30 -0.94 -9.03
CA HIS A 313 -1.11 0.07 -9.69
C HIS A 313 -2.11 0.65 -8.70
N ALA A 314 -2.28 1.96 -8.71
CA ALA A 314 -3.24 2.63 -7.83
C ALA A 314 -3.80 3.90 -8.46
N ALA A 315 -4.90 4.37 -7.88
CA ALA A 315 -5.54 5.61 -8.27
C ALA A 315 -5.81 6.49 -7.04
N PHE A 316 -5.56 7.79 -7.20
CA PHE A 316 -6.10 8.79 -6.29
C PHE A 316 -7.62 8.81 -6.38
N TRP A 317 -8.27 8.92 -5.22
CA TRP A 317 -9.71 9.03 -5.10
C TRP A 317 -10.09 10.37 -4.47
N THR A 318 -10.95 11.14 -5.15
CA THR A 318 -11.43 12.45 -4.67
C THR A 318 -12.81 12.40 -4.03
N GLY A 319 -13.42 11.22 -3.95
CA GLY A 319 -14.85 11.05 -3.63
C GLY A 319 -15.75 10.85 -4.86
N HIS A 320 -15.26 11.22 -6.05
CA HIS A 320 -16.06 11.16 -7.28
C HIS A 320 -15.23 10.76 -8.51
N THR A 321 -13.93 11.08 -8.54
CA THR A 321 -13.08 10.84 -9.70
C THR A 321 -11.85 10.01 -9.31
N LEU A 322 -11.44 9.11 -10.22
CA LEU A 322 -10.17 8.41 -10.16
C LEU A 322 -9.13 9.09 -11.05
N ALA A 323 -7.89 9.12 -10.58
CA ALA A 323 -6.72 9.55 -11.35
C ALA A 323 -5.54 8.62 -11.04
N LEU A 324 -4.86 8.10 -12.06
CA LEU A 324 -3.74 7.18 -11.87
C LEU A 324 -2.63 7.86 -11.04
N THR A 325 -2.07 7.14 -10.08
CA THR A 325 -0.92 7.63 -9.30
C THR A 325 0.36 7.59 -10.15
N PRO A 326 1.43 8.30 -9.75
CA PRO A 326 2.76 7.99 -10.26
C PRO A 326 3.07 6.49 -10.10
N ALA A 327 3.84 5.92 -11.01
CA ALA A 327 4.33 4.56 -10.89
C ALA A 327 5.28 4.44 -9.70
N TYR A 328 5.25 3.28 -9.06
CA TYR A 328 6.11 2.91 -7.94
C TYR A 328 6.39 1.41 -8.00
N ASP A 329 7.39 0.96 -7.25
CA ASP A 329 7.79 -0.46 -7.19
C ASP A 329 8.17 -1.08 -8.54
N ILE A 330 8.82 -0.31 -9.40
CA ILE A 330 9.38 -0.84 -10.65
C ILE A 330 10.71 -1.51 -10.32
N CYS A 331 10.66 -2.80 -10.02
CA CYS A 331 11.81 -3.58 -9.60
C CYS A 331 12.08 -4.75 -10.57
N PRO A 332 13.13 -4.65 -11.42
CA PRO A 332 13.57 -5.77 -12.24
C PRO A 332 13.82 -7.02 -11.40
N GLN A 333 13.36 -8.18 -11.89
CA GLN A 333 13.52 -9.46 -11.22
C GLN A 333 14.59 -10.30 -11.90
N GLY A 334 15.29 -11.12 -11.11
CA GLY A 334 16.17 -12.14 -11.67
C GLY A 334 15.35 -13.20 -12.40
N ARG A 335 15.84 -13.69 -13.54
CA ARG A 335 15.19 -14.78 -14.29
C ARG A 335 16.14 -15.94 -14.52
N THR A 336 15.64 -17.16 -14.37
CA THR A 336 16.32 -18.40 -14.74
C THR A 336 15.80 -18.86 -16.09
N GLY A 337 16.45 -18.44 -17.17
CA GLY A 337 16.10 -18.82 -18.54
C GLY A 337 15.66 -17.65 -19.43
N ASN A 338 15.11 -18.00 -20.59
CA ASN A 338 14.81 -17.04 -21.66
C ASN A 338 13.37 -16.49 -21.61
N GLU A 339 12.49 -17.12 -20.84
CA GLU A 339 11.07 -16.78 -20.75
C GLU A 339 10.72 -16.23 -19.36
N ALA A 340 9.76 -15.30 -19.35
CA ALA A 340 9.23 -14.68 -18.14
C ALA A 340 7.74 -14.37 -18.33
N SER A 341 6.99 -14.33 -17.23
CA SER A 341 5.58 -13.96 -17.20
C SER A 341 5.37 -12.74 -16.32
N GLN A 342 4.49 -11.85 -16.74
CA GLN A 342 3.99 -10.75 -15.89
C GLN A 342 3.08 -11.30 -14.80
N ALA A 343 2.95 -10.56 -13.69
CA ALA A 343 2.05 -10.92 -12.60
C ALA A 343 0.57 -10.80 -13.00
N MET A 344 0.24 -9.78 -13.79
CA MET A 344 -1.10 -9.57 -14.36
C MET A 344 -1.22 -10.13 -15.79
N LEU A 345 -2.43 -10.51 -16.19
CA LEU A 345 -2.75 -10.92 -17.55
C LEU A 345 -2.64 -9.73 -18.51
N ILE A 346 -2.03 -9.93 -19.69
CA ILE A 346 -1.79 -8.86 -20.69
C ILE A 346 -2.85 -8.88 -21.79
N ALA A 347 -3.13 -10.06 -22.37
CA ALA A 347 -4.08 -10.24 -23.46
C ALA A 347 -4.83 -11.57 -23.28
N GLY A 348 -6.11 -11.51 -22.91
CA GLY A 348 -6.87 -12.70 -22.51
C GLY A 348 -6.17 -13.45 -21.37
N SER A 349 -5.85 -14.73 -21.58
CA SER A 349 -5.08 -15.54 -20.61
C SER A 349 -3.55 -15.45 -20.79
N ASN A 350 -3.06 -14.70 -21.79
CA ASN A 350 -1.64 -14.55 -22.06
C ASN A 350 -1.01 -13.49 -21.13
N LYS A 351 0.01 -13.91 -20.40
CA LYS A 351 0.83 -13.05 -19.52
C LYS A 351 2.32 -13.12 -19.84
N ILE A 352 2.70 -13.68 -20.98
CA ILE A 352 4.10 -13.80 -21.39
C ILE A 352 4.68 -12.39 -21.55
N SER A 353 5.80 -12.14 -20.87
CA SER A 353 6.48 -10.85 -20.82
C SER A 353 7.25 -10.58 -22.11
N GLN A 354 6.51 -10.28 -23.18
CA GLN A 354 7.03 -9.99 -24.52
C GLN A 354 6.32 -8.77 -25.11
N LEU A 355 7.06 -7.97 -25.89
CA LEU A 355 6.49 -6.86 -26.65
C LEU A 355 5.40 -7.31 -27.62
N ALA A 356 5.54 -8.51 -28.19
CA ALA A 356 4.52 -9.11 -29.04
C ALA A 356 3.18 -9.27 -28.31
N THR A 357 3.20 -9.68 -27.03
CA THR A 357 1.99 -9.76 -26.20
C THR A 357 1.42 -8.37 -25.92
N CYS A 358 2.25 -7.37 -25.63
CA CYS A 358 1.79 -5.98 -25.47
C CYS A 358 1.12 -5.46 -26.75
N LEU A 359 1.68 -5.73 -27.93
CA LEU A 359 1.13 -5.30 -29.21
C LEU A 359 -0.26 -5.91 -29.49
N GLN A 360 -0.52 -7.14 -29.02
CA GLN A 360 -1.84 -7.77 -29.16
C GLN A 360 -2.93 -6.97 -28.45
N THR A 361 -2.64 -6.32 -27.33
CA THR A 361 -3.61 -5.55 -26.53
C THR A 361 -3.60 -4.05 -26.84
N ALA A 362 -2.75 -3.57 -27.75
CA ALA A 362 -2.60 -2.13 -28.03
C ALA A 362 -3.84 -1.43 -28.62
N HIS A 363 -4.81 -2.22 -29.12
CA HIS A 363 -6.08 -1.72 -29.66
C HIS A 363 -7.19 -1.59 -28.62
N ASN A 364 -6.99 -2.20 -27.45
CA ASN A 364 -7.84 -2.00 -26.29
C ASN A 364 -7.53 -0.60 -25.74
#